data_AF-A0A1W9TX40-F1
#
_entry.id   AF-A0A1W9TX40-F1
#
_cell.length_a   1.000
_cell.length_b   1.000
_cell.length_c   1.000
_cell.angle_alpha   90.00
_cell.angle_beta   90.00
_cell.angle_gamma   90.00
#
_symmetry.space_group_name_H-M   'P 1'
#
loop_
_entity.id
_entity.type
_entity.pdbx_description
1 polymer ?
#
loop_
_entity_poly.entity_id
_entity_poly.type
_entity_poly.pdbx_seq_one_letter_code
_entity_poly.pdbx_strand_id
1 'polypeptide(L)'
;MRIEELVNAYKCEITEKSHFLFVNGYKFVSNTEIGKIVVLQSSVEKYMRLLKKKSFRVTISFYVISLFTISSLIIIGCTYYYNTKAMLRVADNLITQMTNTIIEKTVNYLSPASDIAIMSSRFVNKGVISMDNKEKLELFAIEALKIYPQLAMFNIGDEHGNFLMPKKMPDGTISTKIISRSPDNASVTWKYRNLSDEVIRIEAGDKVVYDPRARPWYKGAKQLGEIYWSDISIFFTDKKLGITAAYPVRDNNQILTGVFGLDIELGELSKFMKKLSDAS
;
A
#
# COMPACT_ATOMS: atom_id res chain seq x y z
N MET A 1 -6.20 -30.08 -64.60
CA MET A 1 -5.48 -31.12 -65.36
C MET A 1 -4.18 -31.42 -64.66
N ARG A 2 -4.08 -32.61 -64.06
CA ARG A 2 -2.85 -33.06 -63.40
C ARG A 2 -1.90 -33.57 -64.48
N ILE A 3 -0.61 -33.24 -64.36
CA ILE A 3 0.47 -33.69 -65.26
C ILE A 3 0.51 -35.22 -65.44
N GLU A 4 -0.06 -35.97 -64.49
CA GLU A 4 -0.23 -37.43 -64.57
C GLU A 4 -1.11 -37.90 -65.75
N GLU A 5 -2.10 -37.11 -66.17
CA GLU A 5 -2.97 -37.45 -67.32
C GLU A 5 -2.22 -37.32 -68.66
N LEU A 6 -1.34 -36.33 -68.78
CA LEU A 6 -0.50 -36.10 -69.97
C LEU A 6 0.53 -37.23 -70.17
N VAL A 7 1.03 -37.82 -69.09
CA VAL A 7 2.03 -38.90 -69.16
C VAL A 7 1.39 -40.25 -69.51
N ASN A 8 0.15 -40.50 -69.09
CA ASN A 8 -0.57 -41.73 -69.47
C ASN A 8 -0.97 -41.75 -70.95
N ALA A 9 -1.21 -40.59 -71.57
CA ALA A 9 -1.52 -40.50 -73.01
C ALA A 9 -0.35 -40.93 -73.91
N TYR A 10 0.90 -40.81 -73.44
CA TYR A 10 2.11 -41.17 -74.21
C TYR A 10 2.56 -42.63 -74.03
N LYS A 11 1.81 -43.46 -73.30
CA LYS A 11 2.23 -44.80 -72.89
C LYS A 11 1.74 -45.94 -73.81
N CYS A 12 1.30 -45.63 -75.03
CA CYS A 12 0.80 -46.63 -75.98
C CYS A 12 1.91 -47.14 -76.91
N GLU A 13 2.28 -48.41 -76.71
CA GLU A 13 2.95 -49.39 -77.58
C GLU A 13 4.02 -48.94 -78.59
N ILE A 14 5.29 -49.18 -78.25
CA ILE A 14 6.39 -49.37 -79.21
C ILE A 14 6.90 -50.80 -79.04
N THR A 15 6.41 -51.72 -79.88
CA THR A 15 6.94 -53.10 -79.99
C THR A 15 7.73 -53.25 -81.29
N GLU A 16 8.99 -53.63 -81.12
CA GLU A 16 10.04 -53.67 -82.13
C GLU A 16 10.06 -55.03 -82.85
N LYS A 17 9.79 -55.05 -84.16
CA LYS A 17 10.33 -56.03 -85.11
C LYS A 17 10.07 -55.62 -86.56
N SER A 18 11.14 -55.62 -87.36
CA SER A 18 11.18 -55.52 -88.83
C SER A 18 10.59 -54.25 -89.47
N HIS A 19 11.51 -53.37 -89.87
CA HIS A 19 11.41 -52.25 -90.83
C HIS A 19 9.98 -51.74 -91.20
N PHE A 20 9.65 -50.57 -90.63
CA PHE A 20 8.47 -49.70 -90.80
C PHE A 20 7.38 -49.83 -89.71
N LEU A 21 7.22 -48.77 -88.91
CA LEU A 21 6.10 -48.55 -87.98
C LEU A 21 5.19 -47.45 -88.55
N PHE A 22 3.89 -47.72 -88.57
CA PHE A 22 2.86 -46.82 -89.07
C PHE A 22 2.12 -46.16 -87.92
N VAL A 23 1.90 -44.85 -88.02
CA VAL A 23 0.95 -44.12 -87.17
C VAL A 23 -0.10 -43.52 -88.10
N ASN A 24 -1.37 -43.91 -87.95
CA ASN A 24 -2.51 -43.44 -88.76
C ASN A 24 -2.24 -43.38 -90.29
N GLY A 25 -1.58 -44.40 -90.85
CA GLY A 25 -1.46 -44.57 -92.30
C GLY A 25 -0.38 -43.74 -93.02
N TYR A 26 0.47 -42.98 -92.32
CA TYR A 26 1.55 -42.20 -92.95
C TYR A 26 2.96 -42.69 -92.56
N LYS A 27 3.88 -42.73 -93.54
CA LYS A 27 5.26 -43.23 -93.40
C LYS A 27 6.20 -42.12 -92.94
N PHE A 28 6.79 -42.24 -91.75
CA PHE A 28 7.82 -41.32 -91.26
C PHE A 28 9.21 -41.98 -91.24
N VAL A 29 10.20 -41.27 -91.78
CA VAL A 29 11.64 -41.61 -91.76
C VAL A 29 12.33 -40.61 -90.84
N SER A 30 13.01 -41.06 -89.78
CA SER A 30 14.18 -40.39 -89.15
C SER A 30 14.56 -41.04 -87.81
N ASN A 31 15.79 -41.53 -87.70
CA ASN A 31 16.36 -42.18 -86.51
C ASN A 31 16.76 -41.18 -85.38
N THR A 32 16.64 -39.87 -85.61
CA THR A 32 17.16 -38.81 -84.72
C THR A 32 16.16 -38.31 -83.67
N GLU A 33 14.85 -38.55 -83.85
CA GLU A 33 13.84 -38.09 -82.88
C GLU A 33 13.58 -39.10 -81.75
N ILE A 34 13.73 -40.40 -82.03
CA ILE A 34 13.49 -41.49 -81.06
C ILE A 34 14.53 -41.45 -79.92
N GLY A 35 15.79 -41.14 -80.23
CA GLY A 35 16.85 -41.00 -79.23
C GLY A 35 16.64 -39.83 -78.25
N LYS A 36 15.98 -38.74 -78.69
CA LYS A 36 15.70 -37.59 -77.82
C LYS A 36 14.60 -37.90 -76.80
N ILE A 37 13.60 -38.68 -77.18
CA ILE A 37 12.46 -39.03 -76.32
C ILE A 37 12.91 -39.96 -75.17
N VAL A 38 13.75 -40.96 -75.46
CA VAL A 38 14.28 -41.90 -74.44
C VAL A 38 15.21 -41.21 -73.44
N VAL A 39 16.04 -40.26 -73.89
CA VAL A 39 16.93 -39.48 -73.00
C VAL A 39 16.14 -38.52 -72.11
N LEU A 40 15.06 -37.91 -72.62
CA LEU A 40 14.15 -37.08 -71.83
C LEU A 40 13.43 -37.89 -70.74
N GLN A 41 12.97 -39.10 -71.07
CA GLN A 41 12.23 -39.95 -70.13
C GLN A 41 13.11 -40.43 -68.95
N SER A 42 14.34 -40.89 -69.23
CA SER A 42 15.29 -41.30 -68.18
C SER A 42 15.77 -40.12 -67.32
N SER A 43 15.90 -38.92 -67.90
CA SER A 43 16.27 -37.71 -67.17
C SER A 43 15.15 -37.24 -66.24
N VAL A 44 13.89 -37.33 -66.68
CA VAL A 44 12.70 -37.03 -65.87
C VAL A 44 12.54 -38.05 -64.74
N GLU A 45 12.73 -39.34 -64.98
CA GLU A 45 12.67 -40.36 -63.91
C GLU A 45 13.77 -40.18 -62.86
N LYS A 46 14.99 -39.82 -63.29
CA LYS A 46 16.10 -39.49 -62.39
C LYS A 46 15.81 -38.25 -61.54
N TYR A 47 15.24 -37.20 -62.15
CA TYR A 47 14.81 -36.00 -61.43
C TYR A 47 13.65 -36.28 -60.46
N MET A 48 12.67 -37.09 -60.85
CA MET A 48 11.55 -37.50 -60.01
C MET A 48 12.01 -38.38 -58.83
N ARG A 49 12.97 -39.29 -59.03
CA ARG A 49 13.59 -40.06 -57.94
C ARG A 49 14.39 -39.18 -56.99
N LEU A 50 15.10 -38.17 -57.48
CA LEU A 50 15.85 -37.21 -56.65
C LEU A 50 14.91 -36.31 -55.83
N LEU A 51 13.79 -35.88 -56.41
CA LEU A 51 12.76 -35.09 -55.72
C LEU A 51 12.04 -35.92 -54.63
N LYS A 52 11.72 -37.19 -54.90
CA LYS A 52 11.03 -38.09 -53.94
C LYS A 52 11.92 -38.48 -52.74
N LYS A 53 13.24 -38.60 -52.92
CA LYS A 53 14.19 -38.99 -51.86
C LYS A 53 14.54 -37.83 -50.91
N LYS A 54 14.49 -36.57 -51.38
CA LYS A 54 14.63 -35.37 -50.53
C LYS A 54 13.39 -35.10 -49.68
N SER A 55 12.20 -35.55 -50.12
CA SER A 55 10.93 -35.29 -49.43
C SER A 55 10.82 -36.00 -48.07
N PHE A 56 11.21 -37.27 -47.92
CA PHE A 56 10.96 -38.00 -46.66
C PHE A 56 11.78 -37.47 -45.46
N ARG A 57 13.08 -37.22 -45.64
CA ARG A 57 13.94 -36.69 -44.55
C ARG A 57 13.57 -35.27 -44.18
N VAL A 58 13.27 -34.42 -45.16
CA VAL A 58 12.88 -33.03 -44.93
C VAL A 58 11.51 -32.94 -44.25
N THR A 59 10.56 -33.79 -44.64
CA THR A 59 9.24 -33.85 -44.00
C THR A 59 9.33 -34.29 -42.54
N ILE A 60 10.13 -35.31 -42.20
CA ILE A 60 10.33 -35.73 -40.80
C ILE A 60 11.01 -34.63 -39.98
N SER A 61 12.09 -34.03 -40.50
CA SER A 61 12.76 -32.91 -39.82
C SER A 61 11.80 -31.73 -39.58
N PHE A 62 10.92 -31.43 -40.53
CA PHE A 62 9.92 -30.38 -40.38
C PHE A 62 8.92 -30.67 -39.24
N TYR A 63 8.40 -31.90 -39.14
CA TYR A 63 7.50 -32.29 -38.04
C TYR A 63 8.18 -32.25 -36.68
N VAL A 64 9.44 -32.70 -36.58
CA VAL A 64 10.19 -32.67 -35.32
C VAL A 64 10.44 -31.22 -34.89
N ILE A 65 10.88 -30.35 -35.81
CA ILE A 65 11.10 -28.93 -35.51
C ILE A 65 9.79 -28.26 -35.13
N SER A 66 8.69 -28.53 -35.84
CA SER A 66 7.37 -28.00 -35.51
C SER A 66 6.89 -28.45 -34.12
N LEU A 67 7.16 -29.69 -33.73
CA LEU A 67 6.80 -30.19 -32.40
C LEU A 67 7.59 -29.46 -31.31
N PHE A 68 8.91 -29.28 -31.51
CA PHE A 68 9.77 -28.55 -30.59
C PHE A 68 9.42 -27.06 -30.47
N THR A 69 9.03 -26.40 -31.57
CA THR A 69 8.60 -25.00 -31.52
C THR A 69 7.28 -24.85 -30.78
N ILE A 70 6.32 -25.74 -31.04
CA ILE A 70 5.03 -25.74 -30.33
C ILE A 70 5.22 -26.02 -28.83
N SER A 71 6.03 -27.01 -28.46
CA SER A 71 6.29 -27.30 -27.04
C SER A 71 6.98 -26.11 -26.35
N SER A 72 7.94 -25.48 -27.03
CA SER A 72 8.62 -24.29 -26.50
C SER A 72 7.67 -23.12 -26.32
N LEU A 73 6.78 -22.86 -27.28
CA LEU A 73 5.75 -21.82 -27.19
C LEU A 73 4.77 -22.08 -26.05
N ILE A 74 4.35 -23.34 -25.85
CA ILE A 74 3.48 -23.73 -24.73
C ILE A 74 4.18 -23.48 -23.40
N ILE A 75 5.45 -23.91 -23.26
CA ILE A 75 6.23 -23.71 -22.03
C ILE A 75 6.41 -22.22 -21.76
N ILE A 76 6.76 -21.41 -22.77
CA ILE A 76 6.91 -19.96 -22.64
C ILE A 76 5.59 -19.31 -22.23
N GLY A 77 4.48 -19.67 -22.88
CA GLY A 77 3.15 -19.15 -22.56
C GLY A 77 2.70 -19.50 -21.14
N CYS A 78 2.86 -20.77 -20.74
CA CYS A 78 2.58 -21.21 -19.38
C CYS A 78 3.47 -20.49 -18.36
N THR A 79 4.79 -20.44 -18.60
CA THR A 79 5.77 -19.80 -17.72
C THR A 79 5.47 -18.32 -17.56
N TYR A 80 5.16 -17.62 -18.66
CA TYR A 80 4.75 -16.22 -18.63
C TYR A 80 3.47 -16.00 -17.82
N TYR A 81 2.46 -16.86 -18.02
CA TYR A 81 1.20 -16.79 -17.27
C TYR A 81 1.38 -17.06 -15.77
N TYR A 82 2.15 -18.08 -15.41
CA TYR A 82 2.46 -18.43 -14.02
C TYR A 82 3.32 -17.36 -13.33
N ASN A 83 4.36 -16.87 -14.01
CA ASN A 83 5.23 -15.83 -13.47
C ASN A 83 4.48 -14.51 -13.24
N THR A 84 3.62 -14.11 -14.19
CA THR A 84 2.83 -12.88 -14.04
C THR A 84 1.88 -12.98 -12.85
N LYS A 85 1.19 -14.12 -12.68
CA LYS A 85 0.31 -14.35 -11.52
C LYS A 85 1.05 -14.43 -10.20
N ALA A 86 2.23 -15.07 -10.18
CA ALA A 86 3.06 -15.17 -8.98
C ALA A 86 3.60 -13.80 -8.56
N MET A 87 4.08 -13.00 -9.51
CA MET A 87 4.58 -11.65 -9.26
C MET A 87 3.47 -10.72 -8.76
N LEU A 88 2.27 -10.79 -9.35
CA LEU A 88 1.10 -10.02 -8.90
C LEU A 88 0.67 -10.40 -7.48
N ARG A 89 0.70 -11.69 -7.13
CA ARG A 89 0.37 -12.15 -5.76
C ARG A 89 1.41 -11.72 -4.73
N VAL A 90 2.69 -11.73 -5.10
CA VAL A 90 3.77 -11.24 -4.23
C VAL A 90 3.62 -9.72 -4.02
N ALA A 91 3.35 -8.95 -5.08
CA ALA A 91 3.09 -7.52 -4.98
C ALA A 91 1.88 -7.21 -4.09
N ASP A 92 0.77 -7.93 -4.25
CA ASP A 92 -0.45 -7.76 -3.46
C ASP A 92 -0.24 -8.09 -1.97
N ASN A 93 0.47 -9.19 -1.69
CA ASN A 93 0.85 -9.54 -0.31
C ASN A 93 1.79 -8.52 0.32
N LEU A 94 2.77 -8.01 -0.42
CA LEU A 94 3.69 -6.98 0.06
C LEU A 94 2.97 -5.66 0.34
N ILE A 95 2.09 -5.23 -0.58
CA ILE A 95 1.27 -4.02 -0.40
C ILE A 95 0.37 -4.18 0.83
N THR A 96 -0.32 -5.31 0.95
CA THR A 96 -1.22 -5.57 2.09
C THR A 96 -0.45 -5.61 3.41
N GLN A 97 0.71 -6.26 3.45
CA GLN A 97 1.57 -6.30 4.65
C GLN A 97 2.11 -4.91 5.01
N MET A 98 2.54 -4.12 4.02
CA MET A 98 2.96 -2.73 4.23
C MET A 98 1.82 -1.88 4.77
N THR A 99 0.62 -1.97 4.18
CA THR A 99 -0.56 -1.25 4.65
C THR A 99 -0.92 -1.64 6.08
N ASN A 100 -0.96 -2.93 6.40
CA ASN A 100 -1.24 -3.40 7.76
C ASN A 100 -0.17 -2.92 8.76
N THR A 101 1.10 -2.95 8.37
CA THR A 101 2.20 -2.45 9.20
C THR A 101 2.09 -0.94 9.44
N ILE A 102 1.72 -0.16 8.41
CA ILE A 102 1.51 1.28 8.54
C ILE A 102 0.33 1.55 9.49
N ILE A 103 -0.80 0.86 9.31
CA ILE A 103 -1.96 0.97 10.20
C ILE A 103 -1.58 0.65 11.64
N GLU A 104 -0.91 -0.49 11.87
CA GLU A 104 -0.47 -0.93 13.19
C GLU A 104 0.46 0.10 13.83
N LYS A 105 1.46 0.59 13.10
CA LYS A 105 2.39 1.60 13.60
C LYS A 105 1.70 2.93 13.90
N THR A 106 0.72 3.35 13.09
CA THR A 106 -0.09 4.55 13.38
C THR A 106 -0.95 4.36 14.62
N VAL A 107 -1.61 3.20 14.78
CA VAL A 107 -2.38 2.88 15.99
C VAL A 107 -1.48 2.87 17.22
N ASN A 108 -0.29 2.26 17.13
CA ASN A 108 0.69 2.24 18.22
C ASN A 108 1.24 3.63 18.54
N TYR A 109 1.30 4.53 17.56
CA TYR A 109 1.71 5.92 17.78
C TYR A 109 0.64 6.75 18.50
N LEU A 110 -0.63 6.54 18.15
CA LEU A 110 -1.77 7.29 18.68
C LEU A 110 -2.32 6.75 20.01
N SER A 111 -2.26 5.44 20.23
CA SER A 111 -2.84 4.76 21.40
C SER A 111 -2.39 5.31 22.76
N PRO A 112 -1.12 5.72 22.98
CA PRO A 112 -0.73 6.25 24.28
C PRO A 112 -1.55 7.47 24.72
N ALA A 113 -2.01 8.30 23.78
CA ALA A 113 -2.87 9.43 24.12
C ALA A 113 -4.22 8.97 24.72
N SER A 114 -4.82 7.91 24.15
CA SER A 114 -6.06 7.34 24.69
C SER A 114 -5.83 6.63 26.02
N ASP A 115 -4.79 5.79 26.11
CA ASP A 115 -4.51 4.98 27.29
C ASP A 115 -4.22 5.86 28.50
N ILE A 116 -3.44 6.93 28.33
CA ILE A 116 -3.15 7.88 29.39
C ILE A 116 -4.42 8.63 29.81
N ALA A 117 -5.27 9.08 28.89
CA ALA A 117 -6.52 9.76 29.23
C ALA A 117 -7.42 8.86 30.10
N ILE A 118 -7.59 7.61 29.69
CA ILE A 118 -8.39 6.61 30.40
C ILE A 118 -7.78 6.28 31.76
N MET A 119 -6.47 6.00 31.81
CA MET A 119 -5.76 5.65 33.03
C MET A 119 -5.81 6.79 34.05
N SER A 120 -5.60 8.03 33.60
CA SER A 120 -5.68 9.21 34.45
C SER A 120 -7.07 9.36 35.06
N SER A 121 -8.12 9.20 34.25
CA SER A 121 -9.51 9.25 34.72
C SER A 121 -9.79 8.16 35.75
N ARG A 122 -9.27 6.94 35.53
CA ARG A 122 -9.37 5.83 36.50
C ARG A 122 -8.65 6.12 37.81
N PHE A 123 -7.49 6.77 37.79
CA PHE A 123 -6.80 7.17 39.01
C PHE A 123 -7.59 8.21 39.81
N VAL A 124 -8.28 9.13 39.13
CA VAL A 124 -9.22 10.04 39.80
C VAL A 124 -10.40 9.28 40.38
N ASN A 125 -11.01 8.40 39.60
CA ASN A 125 -12.15 7.58 40.03
C ASN A 125 -11.82 6.61 41.18
N LYS A 126 -10.54 6.30 41.40
CA LYS A 126 -10.09 5.47 42.54
C LYS A 126 -9.58 6.31 43.71
N GLY A 127 -9.65 7.64 43.63
CA GLY A 127 -9.16 8.55 44.67
C GLY A 127 -7.64 8.58 44.82
N VAL A 128 -6.89 8.03 43.85
CA VAL A 128 -5.41 8.05 43.84
C VAL A 128 -4.91 9.48 43.58
N ILE A 129 -5.60 10.19 42.69
CA ILE A 129 -5.38 11.60 42.37
C ILE A 129 -6.72 12.32 42.53
N SER A 130 -6.72 13.55 43.07
CA SER A 130 -7.93 14.38 43.11
C SER A 130 -7.89 15.44 42.01
N MET A 131 -9.05 15.73 41.40
CA MET A 131 -9.20 16.87 40.49
C MET A 131 -8.89 18.21 41.14
N ASP A 132 -9.03 18.30 42.47
CA ASP A 132 -8.75 19.52 43.23
C ASP A 132 -7.26 19.70 43.52
N ASN A 133 -6.47 18.62 43.45
CA ASN A 133 -5.02 18.68 43.68
C ASN A 133 -4.27 18.99 42.38
N LYS A 134 -4.27 20.27 42.02
CA LYS A 134 -3.62 20.80 40.80
C LYS A 134 -2.14 20.42 40.72
N GLU A 135 -1.42 20.38 41.84
CA GLU A 135 0.02 20.08 41.86
C GLU A 135 0.31 18.63 41.47
N LYS A 136 -0.43 17.66 42.03
CA LYS A 136 -0.28 16.25 41.68
C LYS A 136 -0.70 15.97 40.24
N LEU A 137 -1.81 16.58 39.80
CA LEU A 137 -2.25 16.50 38.40
C LEU A 137 -1.21 17.07 37.44
N GLU A 138 -0.66 18.25 37.77
CA GLU A 138 0.37 18.92 36.99
C GLU A 138 1.62 18.05 36.88
N LEU A 139 2.12 17.52 38.00
CA LEU A 139 3.27 16.62 38.02
C LEU A 139 3.04 15.37 37.16
N PHE A 140 1.91 14.68 37.36
CA PHE A 140 1.57 13.49 36.59
C PHE A 140 1.52 13.78 35.07
N ALA A 141 0.85 14.87 34.68
CA ALA A 141 0.72 15.26 33.28
C ALA A 141 2.08 15.62 32.67
N ILE A 142 2.97 16.30 33.41
CA ILE A 142 4.34 16.59 32.98
C ILE A 142 5.11 15.30 32.71
N GLU A 143 5.05 14.31 33.61
CA GLU A 143 5.74 13.04 33.42
C GLU A 143 5.21 12.26 32.21
N ALA A 144 3.89 12.25 32.01
CA ALA A 144 3.29 11.66 30.81
C ALA A 144 3.83 12.30 29.52
N LEU A 145 3.97 13.64 29.49
CA LEU A 145 4.52 14.35 28.34
C LEU A 145 5.98 14.00 28.08
N LYS A 146 6.80 13.82 29.12
CA LYS A 146 8.21 13.44 28.95
C LYS A 146 8.38 12.03 28.39
N ILE A 147 7.57 11.08 28.87
CA ILE A 147 7.65 9.67 28.46
C ILE A 147 7.23 9.49 27.00
N TYR A 148 6.27 10.28 26.52
CA TYR A 148 5.70 10.14 25.18
C TYR A 148 5.98 11.37 24.32
N PRO A 149 7.05 11.35 23.50
CA PRO A 149 7.46 12.47 22.66
C PRO A 149 6.36 13.01 21.74
N GLN A 150 5.45 12.15 21.28
CA GLN A 150 4.37 12.52 20.36
C GLN A 150 3.28 13.43 20.95
N LEU A 151 3.17 13.46 22.29
CA LEU A 151 2.16 14.26 22.97
C LEU A 151 2.63 15.71 23.06
N ALA A 152 1.84 16.65 22.56
CA ALA A 152 2.17 18.07 22.59
C ALA A 152 1.75 18.72 23.90
N MET A 153 0.57 18.38 24.40
CA MET A 153 0.04 18.91 25.66
C MET A 153 -0.99 17.98 26.29
N PHE A 154 -1.14 18.14 27.60
CA PHE A 154 -2.15 17.45 28.41
C PHE A 154 -3.13 18.50 28.91
N ASN A 155 -4.34 18.46 28.38
CA ASN A 155 -5.46 19.33 28.73
C ASN A 155 -6.27 18.72 29.87
N ILE A 156 -6.42 19.45 30.96
CA ILE A 156 -7.28 19.07 32.09
C ILE A 156 -8.29 20.19 32.30
N GLY A 157 -9.57 19.91 32.06
CA GLY A 157 -10.66 20.84 32.31
C GLY A 157 -11.66 20.28 33.30
N ASP A 158 -12.18 21.12 34.18
CA ASP A 158 -13.28 20.74 35.09
C ASP A 158 -14.62 21.38 34.69
N GLU A 159 -15.70 20.97 35.35
CA GLU A 159 -17.05 21.48 35.12
C GLU A 159 -17.22 22.96 35.51
N HIS A 160 -16.35 23.49 36.37
CA HIS A 160 -16.30 24.90 36.75
C HIS A 160 -15.58 25.78 35.71
N GLY A 161 -14.94 25.16 34.71
CA GLY A 161 -14.18 25.84 33.66
C GLY A 161 -12.77 26.23 34.09
N ASN A 162 -12.27 25.68 35.20
CA ASN A 162 -10.84 25.69 35.50
C ASN A 162 -10.11 24.85 34.47
N PHE A 163 -8.85 25.21 34.25
CA PHE A 163 -8.02 24.56 33.24
C PHE A 163 -6.58 24.44 33.71
N LEU A 164 -5.98 23.28 33.48
CA LEU A 164 -4.59 22.99 33.74
C LEU A 164 -4.02 22.33 32.49
N MET A 165 -2.98 22.93 31.92
CA MET A 165 -2.43 22.50 30.63
C MET A 165 -0.91 22.58 30.60
N PRO A 166 -0.21 21.55 31.10
CA PRO A 166 1.18 21.32 30.76
C PRO A 166 1.31 21.10 29.26
N LYS A 167 2.31 21.74 28.66
CA LYS A 167 2.62 21.61 27.24
C LYS A 167 4.12 21.63 27.00
N LYS A 168 4.55 20.92 25.96
CA LYS A 168 5.92 21.01 25.46
C LYS A 168 6.15 22.33 24.75
N MET A 169 7.28 22.95 25.02
CA MET A 169 7.75 24.14 24.35
C MET A 169 8.73 23.75 23.23
N PRO A 170 8.94 24.62 22.23
CA PRO A 170 9.87 24.34 21.12
C PRO A 170 11.32 24.07 21.55
N ASP A 171 11.73 24.59 22.70
CA ASP A 171 13.06 24.39 23.31
C ASP A 171 13.18 23.08 24.11
N GLY A 172 12.13 22.25 24.14
CA GLY A 172 12.09 20.99 24.88
C GLY A 172 11.69 21.13 26.35
N THR A 173 11.51 22.35 26.86
CA THR A 173 10.99 22.57 28.22
C THR A 173 9.49 22.32 28.30
N ILE A 174 8.94 22.26 29.51
CA ILE A 174 7.49 22.16 29.74
C ILE A 174 6.99 23.40 30.46
N SER A 175 5.98 24.03 29.86
CA SER A 175 5.25 25.16 30.47
C SER A 175 3.83 24.76 30.79
N THR A 176 3.27 25.31 31.86
CA THR A 176 1.89 25.05 32.25
C THR A 176 1.07 26.31 32.14
N LYS A 177 -0.03 26.24 31.40
CA LYS A 177 -1.09 27.24 31.48
C LYS A 177 -2.11 26.80 32.53
N ILE A 178 -2.45 27.71 33.43
CA ILE A 178 -3.44 27.51 34.48
C ILE A 178 -4.51 28.57 34.30
N ILE A 179 -5.77 28.15 34.28
CA ILE A 179 -6.92 29.05 34.37
C ILE A 179 -7.66 28.67 35.64
N SER A 180 -7.82 29.64 36.53
CA SER A 180 -8.64 29.48 37.74
C SER A 180 -9.84 30.39 37.62
N ARG A 181 -11.05 29.83 37.77
CA ARG A 181 -12.32 30.53 37.77
C ARG A 181 -12.94 30.45 39.15
N SER A 182 -13.33 31.60 39.67
CA SER A 182 -14.13 31.78 40.87
C SER A 182 -15.35 32.64 40.51
N PRO A 183 -16.41 32.67 41.34
CA PRO A 183 -17.62 33.43 41.03
C PRO A 183 -17.35 34.90 40.67
N ASP A 184 -16.39 35.53 41.36
CA ASP A 184 -16.12 36.97 41.23
C ASP A 184 -14.88 37.31 40.39
N ASN A 185 -14.05 36.32 40.07
CA ASN A 185 -12.79 36.56 39.36
C ASN A 185 -12.33 35.35 38.54
N ALA A 186 -11.64 35.61 37.43
CA ALA A 186 -10.99 34.58 36.63
C ALA A 186 -9.56 35.03 36.28
N SER A 187 -8.58 34.16 36.51
CA SER A 187 -7.17 34.44 36.24
C SER A 187 -6.57 33.44 35.27
N VAL A 188 -5.60 33.90 34.48
CA VAL A 188 -4.68 33.05 33.73
C VAL A 188 -3.30 33.19 34.35
N THR A 189 -2.62 32.07 34.54
CA THR A 189 -1.23 32.03 34.99
C THR A 189 -0.44 31.09 34.10
N TRP A 190 0.77 31.50 33.74
CA TRP A 190 1.76 30.66 33.07
C TRP A 190 2.89 30.33 34.04
N LYS A 191 3.22 29.04 34.16
CA LYS A 191 4.42 28.56 34.86
C LYS A 191 5.41 28.05 33.81
N TYR A 192 6.61 28.58 33.80
CA TYR A 192 7.70 28.15 32.92
C TYR A 192 8.74 27.39 33.72
N ARG A 193 9.21 26.26 33.17
CA ARG A 193 10.25 25.44 33.78
C ARG A 193 11.51 25.40 32.94
N ASN A 194 12.64 25.15 33.60
CA ASN A 194 13.87 24.74 32.91
C ASN A 194 13.83 23.23 32.57
N LEU A 195 14.89 22.72 31.96
CA LEU A 195 15.03 21.29 31.62
C LEU A 195 15.19 20.37 32.85
N SER A 196 15.48 20.93 34.02
CA SER A 196 15.54 20.23 35.32
C SER A 196 14.20 20.28 36.07
N ASP A 197 13.12 20.69 35.39
CA ASP A 197 11.75 20.84 35.92
C ASP A 197 11.54 21.90 37.00
N GLU A 198 12.54 22.73 37.26
CA GLU A 198 12.44 23.81 38.23
C GLU A 198 11.63 24.97 37.63
N VAL A 199 10.67 25.50 38.39
CA VAL A 199 9.90 26.67 37.98
C VAL A 199 10.78 27.91 38.06
N ILE A 200 11.14 28.45 36.89
CA ILE A 200 12.04 29.61 36.77
C ILE A 200 11.28 30.93 36.57
N ARG A 201 10.01 30.86 36.14
CA ARG A 201 9.21 32.04 35.87
C ARG A 201 7.72 31.75 36.02
N ILE A 202 6.99 32.70 36.61
CA ILE A 202 5.53 32.69 36.68
C ILE A 202 5.02 34.03 36.15
N GLU A 203 4.09 33.99 35.20
CA GLU A 203 3.50 35.17 34.58
C GLU A 203 1.98 35.16 34.71
N ALA A 204 1.39 36.30 35.01
CA ALA A 204 -0.05 36.50 34.84
C ALA A 204 -0.36 36.67 33.35
N GLY A 205 -1.41 36.02 32.85
CA GLY A 205 -1.93 36.25 31.51
C GLY A 205 -2.97 37.36 31.48
N ASP A 206 -3.12 38.02 30.33
CA ASP A 206 -3.91 39.25 30.21
C ASP A 206 -5.41 39.06 30.53
N LYS A 207 -6.08 38.15 29.81
CA LYS A 207 -7.53 37.94 29.90
C LYS A 207 -7.91 36.48 29.73
N VAL A 208 -8.85 36.02 30.56
CA VAL A 208 -9.43 34.67 30.45
C VAL A 208 -10.44 34.63 29.29
N VAL A 209 -9.94 34.36 28.08
CA VAL A 209 -10.78 34.16 26.88
C VAL A 209 -11.11 32.68 26.63
N TYR A 210 -10.31 31.77 27.18
CA TYR A 210 -10.46 30.33 26.94
C TYR A 210 -11.38 29.67 27.97
N ASP A 211 -12.31 28.83 27.50
CA ASP A 211 -13.13 27.93 28.32
C ASP A 211 -13.02 26.50 27.76
N PRO A 212 -12.49 25.53 28.54
CA PRO A 212 -12.36 24.15 28.08
C PRO A 212 -13.71 23.51 27.75
N ARG A 213 -14.78 23.89 28.46
CA ARG A 213 -16.11 23.27 28.33
C ARG A 213 -16.78 23.58 26.99
N ALA A 214 -16.39 24.67 26.36
CA ALA A 214 -16.88 25.05 25.04
C ALA A 214 -16.15 24.30 23.91
N ARG A 215 -15.06 23.59 24.20
CA ARG A 215 -14.20 22.98 23.17
C ARG A 215 -14.74 21.64 22.68
N PRO A 216 -14.49 21.28 21.39
CA PRO A 216 -14.97 20.01 20.83
C PRO A 216 -14.51 18.78 21.62
N TRP A 217 -13.25 18.73 22.03
CA TRP A 217 -12.71 17.60 22.80
C TRP A 217 -13.44 17.39 24.13
N TYR A 218 -13.79 18.47 24.83
CA TYR A 218 -14.51 18.41 26.10
C TYR A 218 -15.94 17.94 25.89
N LYS A 219 -16.66 18.60 24.97
CA LYS A 219 -18.06 18.28 24.68
C LYS A 219 -18.22 16.86 24.15
N GLY A 220 -17.34 16.45 23.25
CA GLY A 220 -17.36 15.11 22.65
C GLY A 220 -17.19 14.02 23.69
N ALA A 221 -16.14 14.11 24.53
CA ALA A 221 -15.91 13.14 25.61
C ALA A 221 -17.04 13.14 26.65
N LYS A 222 -17.55 14.32 27.03
CA LYS A 222 -18.68 14.47 27.96
C LYS A 222 -19.96 13.82 27.42
N GLN A 223 -20.26 14.04 26.14
CA GLN A 223 -21.47 13.52 25.50
C GLN A 223 -21.38 12.01 25.26
N LEU A 224 -20.23 11.52 24.80
CA LEU A 224 -20.03 10.11 24.47
C LEU A 224 -19.92 9.23 25.72
N GLY A 225 -19.31 9.75 26.80
CA GLY A 225 -19.10 8.99 28.03
C GLY A 225 -17.92 8.02 27.98
N GLU A 226 -17.25 7.91 26.83
CA GLU A 226 -16.09 7.05 26.57
C GLU A 226 -14.96 7.85 25.89
N ILE A 227 -13.95 7.14 25.34
CA ILE A 227 -12.87 7.76 24.60
C ILE A 227 -13.42 8.46 23.35
N TYR A 228 -13.14 9.76 23.26
CA TYR A 228 -13.52 10.60 22.13
C TYR A 228 -12.26 11.13 21.44
N TRP A 229 -12.17 10.91 20.14
CA TRP A 229 -11.15 11.55 19.31
C TRP A 229 -11.77 12.75 18.60
N SER A 230 -11.13 13.92 18.72
CA SER A 230 -11.59 15.10 17.98
C SER A 230 -11.25 15.00 16.50
N ASP A 231 -12.04 15.70 15.67
CA ASP A 231 -11.59 16.07 14.34
C ASP A 231 -10.31 16.91 14.41
N ILE A 232 -9.60 16.97 13.28
CA ILE A 232 -8.44 17.84 13.11
C ILE A 232 -8.88 19.29 13.31
N SER A 233 -8.28 19.99 14.28
CA SER A 233 -8.62 21.37 14.59
C SER A 233 -7.40 22.19 14.99
N ILE A 234 -7.55 23.51 14.93
CA ILE A 234 -6.50 24.44 15.38
C ILE A 234 -6.55 24.52 16.91
N PHE A 235 -5.46 24.13 17.56
CA PHE A 235 -5.29 24.27 19.00
C PHE A 235 -5.34 25.74 19.42
N PHE A 236 -6.11 26.02 20.47
CA PHE A 236 -6.41 27.41 20.84
C PHE A 236 -5.15 28.18 21.28
N THR A 237 -4.28 27.53 22.05
CA THR A 237 -3.08 28.15 22.63
C THR A 237 -1.97 28.27 21.59
N ASP A 238 -1.69 27.20 20.84
CA ASP A 238 -0.52 27.12 19.97
C ASP A 238 -0.80 27.52 18.52
N LYS A 239 -2.08 27.64 18.14
CA LYS A 239 -2.52 27.93 16.77
C LYS A 239 -2.01 26.92 15.73
N LYS A 240 -1.72 25.69 16.16
CA LYS A 240 -1.30 24.58 15.33
C LYS A 240 -2.44 23.59 15.07
N LEU A 241 -2.40 22.90 13.94
CA LEU A 241 -3.32 21.79 13.65
C LEU A 241 -2.96 20.56 14.50
N GLY A 242 -3.97 19.89 15.02
CA GLY A 242 -3.80 18.60 15.65
C GLY A 242 -5.13 17.92 16.00
N ILE A 243 -5.00 16.77 16.65
CA ILE A 243 -6.11 15.95 17.14
C ILE A 243 -5.98 15.76 18.65
N THR A 244 -7.11 15.58 19.32
CA THR A 244 -7.17 15.38 20.77
C THR A 244 -7.85 14.06 21.10
N ALA A 245 -7.18 13.20 21.87
CA ALA A 245 -7.80 12.06 22.55
C ALA A 245 -8.35 12.52 23.89
N ALA A 246 -9.66 12.49 24.09
CA ALA A 246 -10.31 12.98 25.29
C ALA A 246 -11.17 11.93 25.99
N TYR A 247 -11.13 11.92 27.32
CA TYR A 247 -11.87 10.97 28.14
C TYR A 247 -12.53 11.67 29.33
N PRO A 248 -13.81 11.37 29.62
CA PRO A 248 -14.50 11.98 30.75
C PRO A 248 -13.93 11.49 32.09
N VAL A 249 -13.87 12.40 33.06
CA VAL A 249 -13.41 12.13 34.42
C VAL A 249 -14.61 12.10 35.33
N ARG A 250 -14.79 10.98 36.04
CA ARG A 250 -15.90 10.79 36.97
C ARG A 250 -15.40 10.45 38.36
N ASP A 251 -16.03 11.03 39.38
CA ASP A 251 -15.78 10.67 40.76
C ASP A 251 -16.29 9.26 41.11
N ASN A 252 -16.09 8.84 42.36
CA ASN A 252 -16.53 7.54 42.86
C ASN A 252 -18.05 7.33 42.74
N ASN A 253 -18.83 8.41 42.68
CA ASN A 253 -20.28 8.40 42.53
C ASN A 253 -20.74 8.43 41.06
N GLN A 254 -19.81 8.26 40.11
CA GLN A 254 -20.05 8.35 38.66
C GLN A 254 -20.48 9.74 38.16
N ILE A 255 -20.32 10.77 38.99
CA ILE A 255 -20.61 12.15 38.61
C ILE A 255 -19.42 12.70 37.81
N LEU A 256 -19.71 13.35 36.69
CA LEU A 256 -18.69 13.97 35.86
C LEU A 256 -18.05 15.15 36.60
N THR A 257 -16.74 15.09 36.83
CA THR A 257 -15.96 16.15 37.47
C THR A 257 -15.12 16.95 36.48
N GLY A 258 -14.87 16.39 35.28
CA GLY A 258 -14.10 17.06 34.25
C GLY A 258 -13.81 16.17 33.05
N VAL A 259 -12.87 16.59 32.22
CA VAL A 259 -12.40 15.85 31.04
C VAL A 259 -10.88 16.01 30.93
N PHE A 260 -10.21 14.90 30.65
CA PHE A 260 -8.80 14.88 30.26
C PHE A 260 -8.69 14.80 28.74
N GLY A 261 -7.78 15.55 28.15
CA GLY A 261 -7.51 15.58 26.71
C GLY A 261 -6.03 15.56 26.42
N LEU A 262 -5.56 14.69 25.54
CA LEU A 262 -4.17 14.61 25.12
C LEU A 262 -4.04 14.95 23.65
N ASP A 263 -3.23 15.97 23.37
CA ASP A 263 -3.11 16.56 22.05
C ASP A 263 -1.91 16.01 21.31
N ILE A 264 -2.11 15.68 20.03
CA ILE A 264 -1.07 15.31 19.08
C ILE A 264 -1.09 16.35 17.96
N GLU A 265 0.04 17.02 17.78
CA GLU A 265 0.22 17.95 16.66
C GLU A 265 0.34 17.19 15.33
N LEU A 266 -0.35 17.68 14.30
CA LEU A 266 -0.32 17.06 12.97
C LEU A 266 1.09 17.08 12.35
N GLY A 267 1.91 18.07 12.73
CA GLY A 267 3.32 18.14 12.33
C GLY A 267 4.14 16.96 12.83
N GLU A 268 3.91 16.50 14.07
CA GLU A 268 4.61 15.34 14.63
C GLU A 268 4.13 14.03 14.01
N LEU A 269 2.81 13.91 13.76
CA LEU A 269 2.26 12.79 13.00
C LEU A 269 2.84 12.73 11.58
N SER A 270 2.95 13.87 10.90
CA SER A 270 3.54 13.96 9.56
C SER A 270 5.02 13.54 9.55
N LYS A 271 5.81 13.99 10.53
CA LYS A 271 7.21 13.55 10.70
C LYS A 271 7.30 12.05 10.95
N PHE A 272 6.40 11.50 11.76
CA PHE A 272 6.32 10.06 11.99
C PHE A 272 6.02 9.29 10.71
N MET A 273 4.99 9.72 9.94
CA MET A 273 4.64 9.10 8.66
C MET A 273 5.80 9.15 7.65
N LYS A 274 6.54 10.27 7.60
CA LYS A 274 7.74 10.37 6.77
C LYS A 274 8.81 9.35 7.17
N LYS A 275 9.11 9.22 8.47
CA LYS A 275 10.06 8.21 8.97
C LYS A 275 9.63 6.78 8.63
N LEU A 276 8.33 6.49 8.61
CA LEU A 276 7.83 5.19 8.20
C LEU A 276 8.05 4.93 6.70
N SER A 277 7.80 5.93 5.86
CA SER A 277 8.03 5.84 4.42
C SER A 277 9.50 5.73 4.05
N ASP A 278 10.40 6.38 4.81
CA ASP A 278 11.84 6.33 4.55
C ASP A 278 12.45 4.98 5.02
N ALA A 279 11.75 4.23 5.87
CA ALA A 279 12.21 2.95 6.44
C ALA A 279 11.62 1.70 5.75
N SER A 280 10.73 1.88 4.78
CA SER A 280 10.11 0.83 3.94
C SER A 280 10.75 0.79 2.56
#